data_AF-A0A661FIG6-F1
#
_entry.id   AF-A0A661FIG6-F1
#
_cell.length_a   1.000
_cell.length_b   1.000
_cell.length_c   1.000
_cell.angle_alpha   90.00
_cell.angle_beta   90.00
_cell.angle_gamma   90.00
#
_symmetry.space_group_name_H-M   'P 1'
#
loop_
_entity.id
_entity.type
_entity.pdbx_description
1 polymer ?
#
loop_
_entity_poly.entity_id
_entity_poly.type
_entity_poly.pdbx_seq_one_letter_code
_entity_poly.pdbx_strand_id
1 'polypeptide(L)'
;MPIGTPFHPRTAELCTSLLFKDWAGYYTVSSYDTGHEREYYALRNAAGLIDVSPMFKYDVRGKDAAAFLSRVMVKDINKLDVGRCTYL
;
A
#
# COMPACT_ATOMS: atom_id res chain seq x y z
N MET A 1 -18.58 -8.03 -4.34
CA MET A 1 -18.60 -6.79 -3.53
C MET A 1 -17.29 -6.72 -2.77
N PRO A 2 -16.68 -5.53 -2.62
CA PRO A 2 -15.45 -5.36 -1.85
C PRO A 2 -15.62 -5.85 -0.40
N ILE A 3 -14.51 -6.16 0.27
CA ILE A 3 -14.48 -6.54 1.68
C ILE A 3 -13.66 -5.55 2.51
N GLY A 4 -13.78 -5.58 3.84
CA GLY A 4 -12.92 -4.78 4.71
C GLY A 4 -11.47 -5.26 4.70
N THR A 5 -10.51 -4.33 4.73
CA THR A 5 -9.11 -4.65 5.07
C THR A 5 -9.00 -5.09 6.55
N PRO A 6 -7.85 -5.63 7.00
CA PRO A 6 -7.63 -5.90 8.42
C PRO A 6 -7.77 -4.66 9.33
N PHE A 7 -7.59 -3.45 8.78
CA PHE A 7 -7.75 -2.19 9.50
C PHE A 7 -9.16 -1.59 9.39
N HIS A 8 -10.01 -2.14 8.54
CA HIS A 8 -11.36 -1.62 8.26
C HIS A 8 -12.20 -1.37 9.52
N PRO A 9 -12.23 -2.25 10.54
CA PRO A 9 -13.01 -1.99 11.75
C PRO A 9 -12.63 -0.67 12.44
N ARG A 10 -11.34 -0.28 12.39
CA ARG A 10 -10.86 0.97 13.01
C ARG A 10 -10.98 2.16 12.08
N THR A 11 -10.65 1.99 10.80
CA THR A 11 -10.69 3.10 9.84
C THR A 11 -12.11 3.50 9.48
N ALA A 12 -13.06 2.57 9.48
CA ALA A 12 -14.48 2.86 9.23
C ALA A 12 -15.09 3.75 10.32
N GLU A 13 -14.78 3.50 11.60
CA GLU A 13 -15.25 4.33 12.73
C GLU A 13 -14.74 5.79 12.64
N LEU A 14 -13.56 6.00 12.07
CA LEU A 14 -12.95 7.31 11.90
C LEU A 14 -13.40 8.03 10.63
N CYS A 15 -13.99 7.32 9.67
CA CYS A 15 -14.38 7.84 8.36
C CYS A 15 -15.70 8.64 8.43
N THR A 16 -15.67 9.80 9.11
CA THR A 16 -16.84 10.68 9.22
C THR A 16 -17.27 11.29 7.88
N SER A 17 -16.36 11.33 6.90
CA SER A 17 -16.65 11.78 5.53
C SER A 17 -17.54 10.80 4.74
N LEU A 18 -17.62 9.53 5.17
CA LEU A 18 -18.24 8.42 4.45
C LEU A 18 -17.62 8.15 3.05
N LEU A 19 -16.42 8.68 2.77
CA LEU A 19 -15.76 8.54 1.48
C LEU A 19 -14.94 7.25 1.41
N PHE A 20 -15.59 6.18 0.96
CA PHE A 20 -14.93 4.90 0.65
C PHE A 20 -14.70 4.73 -0.84
N LYS A 21 -13.62 4.02 -1.20
CA LYS A 21 -13.36 3.53 -2.56
C LYS A 21 -13.16 2.02 -2.56
N ASP A 22 -13.49 1.41 -3.70
CA ASP A 22 -13.02 0.07 -4.04
C ASP A 22 -11.57 0.14 -4.51
N TRP A 23 -10.68 -0.52 -3.78
CA TRP A 23 -9.28 -0.69 -4.17
C TRP A 23 -8.89 -2.16 -4.09
N ALA A 24 -8.66 -2.77 -5.25
CA ALA A 24 -8.26 -4.17 -5.37
C ALA A 24 -9.20 -5.15 -4.65
N GLY A 25 -10.51 -4.86 -4.64
CA GLY A 25 -11.52 -5.68 -3.97
C GLY A 25 -11.70 -5.37 -2.48
N TYR A 26 -11.15 -4.25 -1.98
CA TYR A 26 -11.31 -3.81 -0.60
C TYR A 26 -11.98 -2.45 -0.48
N TYR A 27 -12.79 -2.27 0.57
CA TYR A 27 -13.24 -0.96 1.02
C TYR A 27 -12.09 -0.23 1.72
N THR A 28 -11.66 0.88 1.15
CA THR A 28 -10.65 1.76 1.77
C THR A 28 -11.16 3.18 1.88
N VAL A 29 -10.79 3.86 2.97
CA VAL A 29 -11.10 5.28 3.16
C VAL A 29 -10.29 6.09 2.15
N SER A 30 -10.96 6.94 1.39
CA SER A 30 -10.32 7.85 0.43
C SER A 30 -9.86 9.14 1.09
N SER A 31 -10.65 9.64 2.05
CA SER A 31 -10.39 10.85 2.84
C SER A 31 -11.20 10.73 4.13
N TYR A 32 -10.65 11.13 5.26
CA TYR A 32 -11.35 11.19 6.55
C TYR A 32 -12.10 12.52 6.75
N ASP A 33 -11.80 13.54 5.94
CA ASP A 33 -12.43 14.85 5.95
C ASP A 33 -13.05 15.18 4.57
N THR A 34 -13.72 16.33 4.46
CA THR A 34 -14.29 16.84 3.20
C THR A 34 -13.24 17.31 2.20
N GLY A 35 -12.02 17.61 2.69
CA GLY A 35 -10.85 17.99 1.91
C GLY A 35 -9.60 17.23 2.36
N HIS A 36 -8.54 17.28 1.55
CA HIS A 36 -7.30 16.53 1.79
C HIS A 36 -6.26 17.33 2.56
N GLU A 37 -6.50 18.62 2.82
CA GLU A 37 -5.52 19.56 3.37
C GLU A 37 -5.05 19.14 4.75
N ARG A 38 -5.97 18.73 5.63
CA ARG A 38 -5.60 18.31 6.99
C ARG A 38 -4.75 17.05 6.99
N GLU A 39 -5.11 16.05 6.19
CA GLU A 39 -4.33 14.81 6.04
C GLU A 39 -2.97 15.08 5.38
N TYR A 40 -2.95 15.94 4.35
CA TYR A 40 -1.74 16.39 3.68
C TYR A 40 -0.78 17.08 4.64
N TYR A 41 -1.25 18.08 5.40
CA TYR A 41 -0.42 18.79 6.37
C TYR A 41 -0.02 17.93 7.55
N ALA A 42 -0.84 16.96 7.98
CA ALA A 42 -0.43 15.98 8.99
C ALA A 42 0.76 15.13 8.49
N LEU A 43 0.71 14.64 7.25
CA LEU A 43 1.81 13.89 6.65
C LEU A 43 3.07 14.73 6.38
N ARG A 44 2.91 16.02 6.05
CA ARG A 44 4.02 16.92 5.72
C ARG A 44 4.72 17.49 6.95
N ASN A 45 3.95 17.81 7.99
CA ASN A 45 4.45 18.55 9.15
C ASN A 45 4.51 17.71 10.43
N ALA A 46 3.95 16.50 10.43
CA ALA A 46 3.93 15.61 11.58
C ALA A 46 4.05 14.14 11.11
N ALA A 47 3.05 13.32 11.42
CA ALA A 47 2.97 11.93 11.01
C ALA A 47 1.53 11.58 10.58
N GLY A 48 1.40 10.55 9.75
CA GLY A 48 0.12 9.99 9.34
C GLY A 48 0.23 8.50 9.10
N LEU A 49 -0.92 7.81 9.18
CA LEU A 49 -1.04 6.38 8.92
C LEU A 49 -1.90 6.18 7.68
N ILE A 50 -1.41 5.36 6.75
CA ILE A 50 -2.13 5.02 5.51
C ILE A 50 -2.31 3.51 5.45
N ASP A 51 -3.56 3.06 5.37
CA ASP A 51 -3.87 1.65 5.12
C ASP A 51 -3.63 1.30 3.64
N VAL A 52 -2.49 0.65 3.37
CA VAL A 52 -2.11 0.14 2.05
C VAL A 52 -2.21 -1.39 1.97
N SER A 53 -3.01 -2.00 2.85
CA SER A 53 -3.25 -3.45 2.85
C SER A 53 -3.71 -4.01 1.50
N PRO A 54 -4.52 -3.30 0.68
CA PRO A 54 -4.96 -3.82 -0.63
C PRO A 54 -3.85 -3.96 -1.68
N MET A 55 -2.70 -3.31 -1.51
CA MET A 55 -1.59 -3.47 -2.45
C MET A 55 -1.16 -4.94 -2.49
N PHE A 56 -0.88 -5.49 -3.67
CA PHE A 56 -0.43 -6.87 -3.79
C PHE A 56 1.00 -7.03 -3.25
N LYS A 57 1.20 -8.07 -2.44
CA LYS A 57 2.52 -8.50 -1.95
C LYS A 57 2.76 -9.90 -2.48
N TYR A 58 3.86 -10.10 -3.21
CA TYR A 58 4.28 -11.40 -3.70
C TYR A 58 5.59 -11.79 -3.04
N ASP A 59 5.66 -13.01 -2.54
CA ASP A 59 6.90 -13.62 -2.05
C ASP A 59 7.37 -14.64 -3.08
N VAL A 60 8.55 -14.39 -3.67
CA VAL A 60 9.13 -15.22 -4.73
C VAL A 60 10.35 -15.94 -4.18
N ARG A 61 10.29 -17.27 -4.16
CA ARG A 61 11.31 -18.13 -3.54
C ARG A 61 11.86 -19.15 -4.53
N GLY A 62 13.09 -19.61 -4.27
CA GLY A 62 13.78 -20.62 -5.06
C GLY A 62 15.16 -20.17 -5.50
N LYS A 63 16.01 -21.14 -5.89
CA LYS A 63 17.40 -20.88 -6.31
C LYS A 63 17.52 -19.88 -7.47
N ASP A 64 16.51 -19.82 -8.33
CA ASP A 64 16.51 -18.99 -9.54
C ASP A 64 15.63 -17.73 -9.40
N ALA A 65 15.17 -17.38 -8.19
CA ALA A 65 14.23 -16.28 -7.96
C ALA A 65 14.77 -14.92 -8.47
N ALA A 66 16.04 -14.61 -8.19
CA ALA A 66 16.66 -13.36 -8.63
C ALA A 66 16.81 -13.30 -10.16
N ALA A 67 17.18 -14.42 -10.81
CA ALA A 67 17.26 -14.53 -12.26
C ALA A 67 15.90 -14.37 -12.93
N PHE A 68 14.85 -15.01 -12.36
CA PHE A 68 13.48 -14.86 -12.84
C PHE A 68 13.00 -13.41 -12.74
N LEU A 69 13.15 -12.77 -11.57
CA LEU A 69 12.71 -11.39 -11.40
C LEU A 69 13.49 -10.43 -12.30
N SER A 70 14.80 -10.64 -12.50
CA SER A 70 15.63 -9.84 -13.42
C SER A 70 15.22 -9.99 -14.89
N ARG A 71 14.50 -11.06 -15.24
CA ARG A 71 13.97 -11.27 -16.59
C ARG A 71 12.61 -10.60 -16.79
N VAL A 72 11.80 -10.51 -15.75
CA VAL A 72 10.44 -9.95 -15.81
C VAL A 72 10.42 -8.44 -15.54
N MET A 73 11.40 -7.94 -14.78
CA MET A 73 11.56 -6.54 -14.42
C MET A 73 12.63 -5.85 -15.26
N VAL A 74 12.71 -4.51 -15.20
CA VAL A 74 13.67 -3.74 -15.99
C VAL A 74 15.07 -3.77 -15.36
N LYS A 75 15.14 -3.92 -14.03
CA LYS A 75 16.41 -3.96 -13.29
C LYS A 75 16.91 -5.38 -13.04
N ASP A 76 18.24 -5.51 -13.04
CA ASP A 76 18.94 -6.71 -12.60
C ASP A 76 18.93 -6.81 -11.07
N ILE A 77 18.14 -7.74 -10.56
CA ILE A 77 17.93 -8.00 -9.13
C ILE A 77 19.16 -8.61 -8.48
N ASN A 78 20.04 -9.26 -9.25
CA ASN A 78 21.26 -9.87 -8.70
C ASN A 78 22.22 -8.82 -8.13
N LYS A 79 22.03 -7.54 -8.49
CA LYS A 79 22.80 -6.40 -7.97
C LYS A 79 22.20 -5.78 -6.71
N LEU A 80 21.08 -6.29 -6.21
CA LEU A 80 20.42 -5.79 -5.01
C LEU A 80 20.87 -6.61 -3.79
N ASP A 81 21.59 -5.95 -2.88
CA ASP A 81 22.03 -6.58 -1.64
C ASP A 81 20.86 -6.91 -0.70
N VAL A 82 21.06 -7.91 0.18
CA VAL A 82 20.09 -8.28 1.22
C VAL A 82 19.77 -7.08 2.11
N GLY A 83 18.48 -6.90 2.41
CA GLY A 83 17.99 -5.78 3.22
C GLY A 83 17.86 -4.45 2.45
N ARG A 84 18.11 -4.45 1.15
CA ARG A 84 17.85 -3.30 0.27
C ARG A 84 16.52 -3.44 -0.46
N CYS A 85 15.96 -2.31 -0.86
CA CYS A 85 14.79 -2.22 -1.72
C CYS A 85 15.08 -1.29 -2.90
N THR A 86 14.42 -1.54 -4.02
CA THR A 86 14.47 -0.68 -5.20
C THR A 86 13.11 -0.72 -5.90
N TYR A 87 12.78 0.37 -6.58
CA TYR A 87 11.76 0.35 -7.63
C TYR A 87 12.31 -0.41 -8.84
N LEU A 88 11.52 -1.31 -9.42
CA LEU A 88 11.95 -2.32 -10.41
C LEU A 88 11.55 -1.98 -11.85
#